data_AF-A0A661URK1-F1
#
_entry.id   AF-A0A661URK1-F1
#
_cell.length_a   1.000
_cell.length_b   1.000
_cell.length_c   1.000
_cell.angle_alpha   90.00
_cell.angle_beta   90.00
_cell.angle_gamma   90.00
#
_symmetry.space_group_name_H-M   'P 1'
#
loop_
_entity.id
_entity.type
_entity.pdbx_description
1 polymer ?
#
loop_
_entity_poly.entity_id
_entity_poly.type
_entity_poly.pdbx_seq_one_letter_code
_entity_poly.pdbx_strand_id
1 'polypeptide(L)' 'GDLERRLAEHKLGVVEGFTKRYRLTRLVHLAQTSDVHAALAREKQLKGRTRRRQVALIRSTNPDWNDLAADW' A
#
# COMPACT_ATOMS: atom_id res chain seq x y z
N GLY A 1 -4.82 -5.97 12.23
CA GLY A 1 -5.10 -6.20 10.80
C GLY A 1 -3.90 -6.88 10.21
N ASP A 2 -4.10 -8.05 9.61
CA ASP A 2 -3.01 -8.90 9.13
C ASP A 2 -2.55 -8.44 7.74
N LEU A 3 -1.45 -7.68 7.70
CA LEU A 3 -0.90 -7.10 6.47
C LEU A 3 -0.15 -8.15 5.64
N GLU A 4 0.61 -9.03 6.29
CA GLU A 4 1.39 -10.10 5.66
C GLU A 4 0.48 -11.07 4.92
N ARG A 5 -0.59 -11.55 5.57
CA ARG A 5 -1.57 -12.43 4.92
C ARG A 5 -2.19 -11.80 3.69
N ARG A 6 -2.56 -10.51 3.76
CA ARG A 6 -3.14 -9.79 2.60
C ARG A 6 -2.15 -9.61 1.46
N LEU A 7 -0.88 -9.38 1.79
CA LEU A 7 0.19 -9.30 0.80
C LEU A 7 0.43 -10.65 0.13
N ALA A 8 0.48 -11.73 0.91
CA ALA A 8 0.56 -13.08 0.37
C ALA A 8 -0.63 -13.39 -0.56
N GLU A 9 -1.86 -13.02 -0.16
CA GLU A 9 -3.06 -13.17 -1.00
C GLU A 9 -2.96 -12.40 -2.32
N HIS A 10 -2.41 -11.18 -2.29
CA HIS A 10 -2.18 -10.37 -3.49
C HIS A 10 -1.08 -10.96 -4.39
N LYS A 11 0.05 -11.40 -3.81
CA LYS A 11 1.17 -12.01 -4.53
C LYS A 11 0.75 -13.32 -5.21
N LEU A 12 -0.04 -14.13 -4.52
CA LEU A 12 -0.58 -15.40 -5.04
C LEU A 12 -1.78 -15.21 -5.98
N GLY A 13 -2.40 -14.03 -6.02
CA GLY A 13 -3.55 -13.75 -6.87
C GLY A 13 -4.79 -14.60 -6.53
N VAL A 14 -4.91 -15.02 -5.28
CA VAL A 14 -6.01 -15.89 -4.80
C VAL A 14 -7.32 -15.12 -4.63
N VAL A 15 -7.25 -13.81 -4.38
CA VAL A 15 -8.45 -12.97 -4.24
C VAL A 15 -8.80 -12.34 -5.59
N GLU A 16 -9.98 -12.65 -6.10
CA GLU A 16 -10.53 -12.01 -7.31
C GLU A 16 -10.78 -10.52 -7.08
N GLY A 17 -10.45 -9.68 -8.07
CA GLY A 17 -10.71 -8.24 -8.01
C GLY A 17 -9.64 -7.37 -8.66
N PHE A 18 -9.58 -6.10 -8.23
CA PHE A 18 -8.72 -5.07 -8.80
C PHE A 18 -7.24 -5.43 -8.72
N THR A 19 -6.80 -5.97 -7.59
CA THR A 19 -5.39 -6.32 -7.34
C THR A 19 -4.93 -7.46 -8.23
N LYS A 20 -5.75 -8.50 -8.42
CA LYS A 20 -5.49 -9.58 -9.37
C LYS A 20 -5.52 -9.11 -10.82
N ARG A 21 -6.54 -8.34 -11.21
CA ARG A 21 -6.71 -7.81 -12.58
C ARG A 21 -5.50 -7.02 -13.05
N TYR A 22 -4.90 -6.22 -12.18
CA TYR A 22 -3.76 -5.37 -12.50
C TYR A 22 -2.42 -5.89 -11.96
N ARG A 23 -2.37 -7.12 -11.44
CA ARG A 23 -1.17 -7.76 -10.86
C ARG A 23 -0.44 -6.85 -9.86
N LEU A 24 -1.20 -6.28 -8.92
CA LEU A 24 -0.68 -5.37 -7.89
C LEU A 24 -0.06 -6.17 -6.74
N THR A 25 1.23 -6.47 -6.86
CA THR A 25 1.95 -7.34 -5.91
C THR A 25 2.97 -6.63 -5.04
N ARG A 26 3.35 -5.38 -5.36
CA ARG A 26 4.43 -4.66 -4.66
C ARG A 26 3.87 -3.68 -3.63
N LEU A 27 4.44 -3.69 -2.42
CA LEU A 27 4.15 -2.70 -1.39
C LEU A 27 5.18 -1.58 -1.47
N VAL A 28 4.80 -0.40 -1.97
CA VAL A 28 5.76 0.72 -2.16
C VAL A 28 5.65 1.83 -1.11
N HIS A 29 4.59 1.81 -0.28
CA HIS A 29 4.40 2.76 0.81
C HIS A 29 3.56 2.13 1.91
N LEU A 30 4.03 2.25 3.15
CA LEU A 30 3.35 1.82 4.36
C LEU A 30 3.49 2.92 5.42
N ALA A 31 2.43 3.15 6.18
CA ALA A 31 2.45 4.07 7.32
C ALA A 31 1.83 3.38 8.52
N GLN A 32 2.56 3.30 9.62
CA GLN A 32 2.08 2.79 10.90
C GLN A 32 1.74 3.97 11.81
N THR A 33 0.62 3.88 12.51
CA THR A 33 0.21 4.88 13.52
C THR A 33 -0.16 4.14 14.80
N SER A 34 0.14 4.74 15.95
CA SER A 34 -0.24 4.22 17.26
C SER A 34 -1.72 4.43 17.59
N ASP A 35 -2.39 5.35 16.89
CA ASP A 35 -3.80 5.67 17.05
C ASP A 35 -4.60 5.25 15.80
N VAL A 36 -5.74 4.60 16.04
CA VAL A 36 -6.70 4.16 15.02
C VAL A 36 -7.38 5.35 14.35
N HIS A 37 -7.68 6.43 15.09
CA HIS A 37 -8.27 7.63 14.49
C HIS A 37 -7.28 8.32 13.53
N ALA A 38 -6.00 8.41 13.91
CA ALA A 38 -4.93 8.86 13.03
C ALA A 38 -4.80 7.98 11.77
N ALA A 39 -4.88 6.65 11.90
CA ALA A 39 -4.86 5.72 10.76
C ALA A 39 -6.00 6.00 9.77
N LEU A 40 -7.24 6.12 10.29
CA LEU A 40 -8.43 6.36 9.49
C LEU A 40 -8.39 7.74 8.79
N ALA A 41 -7.94 8.77 9.49
CA ALA A 41 -7.78 10.10 8.92
C ALA A 41 -6.74 10.09 7.80
N ARG A 42 -5.61 9.40 8.01
CA ARG A 42 -4.55 9.26 7.01
C ARG A 42 -5.02 8.48 5.78
N GLU A 43 -5.75 7.39 5.98
CA GLU A 43 -6.33 6.61 4.88
C GLU A 43 -7.29 7.45 4.04
N LYS A 44 -8.23 8.18 4.68
CA LYS A 44 -9.15 9.10 3.99
C LYS A 44 -8.39 10.16 3.19
N GLN A 45 -7.35 10.75 3.79
CA GLN A 45 -6.52 11.75 3.13
C GLN A 45 -5.81 11.18 1.90
N LEU A 46 -5.37 9.92 1.92
CA LEU A 46 -4.69 9.27 0.80
C LEU A 46 -5.65 8.91 -0.33
N LYS A 47 -6.87 8.43 -0.01
CA LYS A 47 -7.89 8.06 -1.00
C LYS A 47 -8.37 9.25 -1.85
N GLY A 48 -8.37 10.47 -1.31
CA GLY A 48 -8.78 11.69 -2.02
C GLY A 48 -7.66 12.43 -2.79
N ARG A 49 -6.42 11.92 -2.79
CA ARG A 49 -5.28 12.60 -3.44
C ARG A 49 -5.23 12.33 -4.94
N THR A 50 -4.76 13.33 -5.69
CA THR A 50 -4.37 13.13 -7.09
C THR A 50 -3.19 12.17 -7.21
N ARG A 51 -3.10 11.45 -8.33
CA ARG A 51 -1.98 10.54 -8.62
C ARG A 51 -0.62 11.23 -8.45
N ARG A 52 -0.48 12.51 -8.86
CA ARG A 52 0.75 13.30 -8.70
C ARG A 52 1.17 13.41 -7.23
N ARG A 53 0.22 13.68 -6.32
CA ARG A 53 0.50 13.82 -4.88
C ARG A 53 0.83 12.48 -4.22
N GLN A 54 0.22 11.38 -4.67
CA GLN A 54 0.57 10.04 -4.21
C GLN A 54 1.98 9.65 -4.67
N VAL A 55 2.33 9.88 -5.94
CA VAL A 55 3.68 9.63 -6.49
C VAL A 55 4.74 10.45 -5.75
N ALA A 56 4.47 11.74 -5.49
CA ALA A 56 5.41 12.59 -4.76
C ALA A 56 5.66 12.07 -3.33
N LEU A 57 4.61 11.62 -2.64
CA LEU A 57 4.72 11.02 -1.31
C LEU A 57 5.56 9.74 -1.35
N ILE A 58 5.26 8.83 -2.30
CA ILE A 58 6.03 7.59 -2.46
C ILE A 58 7.50 7.92 -2.71
N ARG A 59 7.79 8.82 -3.66
CA ARG A 59 9.17 9.22 -3.97
C ARG A 59 9.91 9.85 -2.79
N SER A 60 9.22 10.55 -1.89
CA SER A 60 9.87 11.12 -0.69
C SER A 60 10.28 10.07 0.34
N THR A 61 9.63 8.90 0.36
CA THR A 61 9.92 7.83 1.33
C THR A 61 10.59 6.60 0.72
N ASN A 62 10.43 6.41 -0.59
CA ASN A 62 10.86 5.26 -1.37
C ASN A 62 11.12 5.72 -2.83
N PRO A 63 12.24 6.44 -3.07
CA PRO A 63 12.55 7.02 -4.37
C PRO A 63 12.70 5.97 -5.47
N ASP A 64 13.21 4.79 -5.12
CA ASP A 64 13.51 3.69 -6.05
C ASP A 64 12.32 2.73 -6.25
N TRP A 65 11.19 2.99 -5.59
CA TRP A 65 9.99 2.14 -5.68
C TRP A 65 10.26 0.68 -5.28
N ASN A 66 11.16 0.48 -4.32
CA ASN A 66 11.47 -0.82 -3.78
C ASN A 66 10.23 -1.46 -3.16
N ASP A 67 10.10 -2.77 -3.28
CA ASP A 67 9.05 -3.50 -2.59
C ASP A 67 9.43 -3.61 -1.11
N LEU A 68 8.71 -2.87 -0.27
CA LEU A 68 8.90 -2.84 1.18
C LEU A 68 8.54 -4.18 1.84
N ALA A 69 7.87 -5.07 1.11
CA ALA A 69 7.51 -6.41 1.53
C ALA A 69 8.19 -7.47 0.66
N ALA A 70 9.37 -7.17 0.09
CA ALA A 70 10.12 -8.12 -0.74
C ALA A 70 10.38 -9.45 0.00
N ASP A 71 10.74 -9.36 1.29
CA ASP A 71 11.11 -10.50 2.14
C ASP A 71 9.94 -11.10 2.93
N TRP A 72 8.71 -10.66 2.67
CA TRP A 72 7.48 -11.15 3.31
C TRP A 72 6.77 -12.21 2.49
#